data_AF-A0A7W4AD90-F1
#
_entry.id   AF-A0A7W4AD90-F1
#
_cell.length_a   1.000
_cell.length_b   1.000
_cell.length_c   1.000
_cell.angle_alpha   90.00
_cell.angle_beta   90.00
_cell.angle_gamma   90.00
#
_symmetry.space_group_name_H-M   'P 1'
#
loop_
_entity.id
_entity.type
_entity.pdbx_description
1 polymer ?
#
loop_
_entity_poly.entity_id
_entity_poly.type
_entity_poly.pdbx_seq_one_letter_code
_entity_poly.pdbx_strand_id
1 'polypeptide(L)'
;MKSKNRVIKVARVLSKLMSDREGIKVTVSGSTAYSCGGKINIPFGDFTDPDYVSMTHGYIDHEIGHEKHTSFSINFKSKLHLNLCNIFEDARMEKLVGSEYPGAKLNLEKLVLIAIKKGLFSEPVSSDNPLSLVLTYCLYKGRVLGAGNLCLDQYAEQALAYLKATYDNNFIDSLTEIVHGITNTRSTRDCADMAWKVIELMKSTDEKEQEEPKNGDDSDDSESDEQSDDEQSDGEQSDGEQSDGEQS
;
A
#
# COMPACT_ATOMS: atom_id res chain seq x y z
N MET A 1 -16.63 -13.66 -26.14
CA MET A 1 -17.79 -12.72 -26.22
C MET A 1 -18.98 -13.15 -25.34
N LYS A 2 -19.46 -14.42 -25.41
CA LYS A 2 -20.55 -14.92 -24.55
C LYS A 2 -20.24 -14.84 -23.04
N SER A 3 -19.03 -15.24 -22.61
CA SER A 3 -18.65 -15.24 -21.18
C SER A 3 -18.57 -13.83 -20.57
N LYS A 4 -18.02 -12.85 -21.31
CA LYS A 4 -18.04 -11.43 -20.92
C LYS A 4 -19.46 -10.91 -20.66
N ASN A 5 -20.41 -11.21 -21.55
CA ASN A 5 -21.80 -10.79 -21.39
C ASN A 5 -22.45 -11.45 -20.16
N ARG A 6 -22.08 -12.70 -19.84
CA ARG A 6 -22.53 -13.38 -18.63
C ARG A 6 -22.04 -12.67 -17.37
N VAL A 7 -20.75 -12.31 -17.31
CA VAL A 7 -20.16 -11.54 -16.19
C VAL A 7 -20.90 -10.21 -15.99
N ILE A 8 -21.10 -9.44 -17.07
CA ILE A 8 -21.85 -8.18 -17.02
C ILE A 8 -23.27 -8.41 -16.49
N LYS A 9 -23.95 -9.47 -16.94
CA LYS A 9 -25.32 -9.77 -16.49
C LYS A 9 -25.36 -10.12 -15.01
N VAL A 10 -24.44 -10.96 -14.53
CA VAL A 10 -24.33 -11.35 -13.11
C VAL A 10 -24.07 -10.12 -12.25
N ALA A 11 -23.05 -9.32 -12.60
CA ALA A 11 -22.71 -8.11 -11.88
C ALA A 11 -23.87 -7.10 -11.81
N ARG A 12 -24.65 -6.94 -12.90
CA ARG A 12 -25.86 -6.09 -12.91
C ARG A 12 -26.98 -6.59 -12.01
N VAL A 13 -27.12 -7.91 -11.87
CA VAL A 13 -28.12 -8.49 -10.97
C VAL A 13 -27.68 -8.31 -9.52
N LEU A 14 -26.41 -8.61 -9.21
CA LEU A 14 -25.87 -8.46 -7.87
C LEU A 14 -25.84 -6.99 -7.42
N SER A 15 -25.50 -6.05 -8.29
CA SER A 15 -25.49 -4.62 -7.94
C SER A 15 -26.87 -4.10 -7.52
N LYS A 16 -27.96 -4.62 -8.11
CA LYS A 16 -29.33 -4.29 -7.68
C LYS A 16 -29.73 -4.94 -6.35
N LEU A 17 -29.09 -6.04 -5.98
CA LEU A 17 -29.39 -6.79 -4.75
C LEU A 17 -28.56 -6.28 -3.56
N MET A 18 -27.32 -5.89 -3.83
CA MET A 18 -26.29 -5.63 -2.83
C MET A 18 -25.93 -4.14 -2.68
N SER A 19 -26.53 -3.25 -3.46
CA SER A 19 -26.34 -1.80 -3.33
C SER A 19 -27.67 -1.07 -3.46
N ASP A 20 -27.83 -0.02 -2.66
CA ASP A 20 -28.99 0.88 -2.73
C ASP A 20 -28.84 1.93 -3.85
N ARG A 21 -27.69 1.95 -4.55
CA ARG A 21 -27.43 2.88 -5.63
C ARG A 21 -28.08 2.38 -6.92
N GLU A 22 -29.03 3.15 -7.42
CA GLU A 22 -29.66 2.88 -8.71
C GLU A 22 -28.70 3.14 -9.89
N GLY A 23 -28.88 2.35 -10.95
CA GLY A 23 -28.23 2.63 -12.24
C GLY A 23 -26.72 2.36 -12.31
N ILE A 24 -26.14 1.59 -11.39
CA ILE A 24 -24.71 1.21 -11.44
C ILE A 24 -24.34 0.67 -12.83
N LYS A 25 -23.42 1.36 -13.51
CA LYS A 25 -22.91 0.95 -14.81
C LYS A 25 -21.85 -0.13 -14.64
N VAL A 26 -22.03 -1.26 -15.32
CA VAL A 26 -21.05 -2.36 -15.30
C VAL A 26 -20.26 -2.40 -16.61
N THR A 27 -18.93 -2.40 -16.51
CA THR A 27 -18.01 -2.62 -17.64
C THR A 27 -17.09 -3.81 -17.41
N VAL A 28 -16.57 -4.39 -18.50
CA VAL A 28 -15.51 -5.42 -18.47
C VAL A 28 -14.42 -4.99 -19.43
N SER A 29 -13.30 -4.51 -18.91
CA SER A 29 -12.20 -3.93 -19.67
C SER A 29 -10.92 -3.78 -18.84
N GLY A 30 -9.78 -3.60 -19.51
CA GLY A 30 -8.49 -3.37 -18.85
C GLY A 30 -8.05 -4.52 -17.95
N SER A 31 -7.14 -4.22 -17.03
CA SER A 31 -6.52 -5.18 -16.11
C SER A 31 -6.88 -4.94 -14.65
N THR A 32 -7.73 -3.96 -14.34
CA THR A 32 -7.98 -3.50 -12.97
C THR A 32 -9.47 -3.49 -12.65
N ALA A 33 -9.82 -4.05 -11.49
CA ALA A 33 -11.14 -3.89 -10.90
C ALA A 33 -11.21 -2.52 -10.20
N TYR A 34 -12.32 -1.79 -10.37
CA TYR A 34 -12.53 -0.52 -9.66
C TYR A 34 -14.00 -0.12 -9.59
N SER A 35 -14.30 0.73 -8.62
CA SER A 35 -15.59 1.36 -8.36
C SER A 35 -15.40 2.87 -8.25
N CYS A 36 -16.38 3.65 -8.70
CA CYS A 36 -16.28 5.12 -8.68
C CYS A 36 -17.61 5.85 -8.40
N GLY A 37 -18.53 5.22 -7.66
CA GLY A 37 -19.77 5.85 -7.21
C GLY A 37 -20.83 5.96 -8.32
N GLY A 38 -21.23 4.82 -8.86
CA GLY A 38 -22.21 4.67 -9.94
C GLY A 38 -21.69 3.85 -11.12
N LYS A 39 -20.49 3.29 -11.01
CA LYS A 39 -19.89 2.44 -12.03
C LYS A 39 -18.86 1.52 -11.41
N ILE A 40 -18.96 0.25 -11.78
CA ILE A 40 -17.93 -0.75 -11.52
C ILE A 40 -17.31 -1.24 -12.83
N ASN A 41 -16.02 -1.54 -12.78
CA ASN A 41 -15.31 -2.24 -13.84
C ASN A 41 -14.74 -3.55 -13.30
N ILE A 42 -14.94 -4.62 -14.06
CA ILE A 42 -14.26 -5.89 -13.86
C ILE A 42 -13.14 -6.00 -14.90
N PRO A 43 -11.94 -6.47 -14.54
CA PRO A 43 -10.88 -6.68 -15.51
C PRO A 43 -11.32 -7.65 -16.61
N PHE A 44 -10.71 -7.53 -17.80
CA PHE A 44 -10.85 -8.52 -18.85
C PHE A 44 -9.77 -9.60 -18.71
N GLY A 45 -10.11 -10.85 -18.99
CA GLY A 45 -9.19 -11.97 -18.91
C GLY A 45 -9.81 -13.26 -19.40
N ASP A 46 -9.20 -14.39 -19.04
CA ASP A 46 -9.61 -15.70 -19.52
C ASP A 46 -10.78 -16.26 -18.71
N PHE A 47 -12.00 -16.02 -19.19
CA PHE A 47 -13.24 -16.56 -18.59
C PHE A 47 -13.43 -18.07 -18.76
N THR A 48 -12.41 -18.80 -19.24
CA THR A 48 -12.39 -20.27 -19.24
C THR A 48 -11.49 -20.85 -18.14
N ASP A 49 -10.58 -20.05 -17.59
CA ASP A 49 -9.80 -20.39 -16.40
C ASP A 49 -10.70 -20.39 -15.14
N PRO A 50 -10.86 -21.53 -14.44
CA PRO A 50 -11.65 -21.60 -13.21
C PRO A 50 -11.18 -20.63 -12.11
N ASP A 51 -9.88 -20.37 -12.01
CA ASP A 51 -9.34 -19.41 -11.05
C ASP A 51 -9.81 -18.00 -11.42
N TYR A 52 -9.68 -17.61 -12.70
CA TYR A 52 -10.10 -16.29 -13.16
C TYR A 52 -11.62 -16.07 -13.05
N VAL A 53 -12.43 -17.11 -13.28
CA VAL A 53 -13.88 -17.06 -13.03
C VAL A 53 -14.16 -16.84 -11.54
N SER A 54 -13.43 -17.52 -10.66
CA SER A 54 -13.56 -17.34 -9.21
C SER A 54 -13.14 -15.93 -8.77
N MET A 55 -12.04 -15.41 -9.32
CA MET A 55 -11.61 -14.02 -9.08
C MET A 55 -12.66 -13.03 -9.56
N THR A 56 -13.31 -13.28 -10.71
CA THR A 56 -14.38 -12.42 -11.23
C THR A 56 -15.55 -12.30 -10.25
N HIS A 57 -15.91 -13.38 -9.55
CA HIS A 57 -16.93 -13.31 -8.50
C HIS A 57 -16.48 -12.44 -7.34
N GLY A 58 -15.25 -12.62 -6.85
CA GLY A 58 -14.69 -11.78 -5.79
C GLY A 58 -14.61 -10.30 -6.19
N TYR A 59 -14.16 -9.99 -7.41
CA TYR A 59 -14.13 -8.62 -7.91
C TYR A 59 -15.51 -7.98 -7.95
N ILE A 60 -16.53 -8.71 -8.42
CA ILE A 60 -17.90 -8.18 -8.44
C ILE A 60 -18.36 -7.84 -7.03
N ASP A 61 -18.18 -8.74 -6.08
CA ASP A 61 -18.60 -8.54 -4.69
C ASP A 61 -17.84 -7.38 -4.03
N HIS A 62 -16.53 -7.28 -4.29
CA HIS A 62 -15.67 -6.20 -3.80
C HIS A 62 -16.11 -4.83 -4.37
N GLU A 63 -16.25 -4.70 -5.69
CA GLU A 63 -16.59 -3.41 -6.30
C GLU A 63 -18.01 -2.94 -5.97
N ILE A 64 -18.97 -3.87 -5.88
CA ILE A 64 -20.33 -3.54 -5.42
C ILE A 64 -20.33 -3.16 -3.94
N GLY A 65 -19.48 -3.82 -3.16
CA GLY A 65 -19.25 -3.46 -1.77
C GLY A 65 -18.82 -2.01 -1.59
N HIS A 66 -17.89 -1.53 -2.42
CA HIS A 66 -17.53 -0.12 -2.46
C HIS A 66 -18.72 0.77 -2.85
N GLU A 67 -19.51 0.39 -3.85
CA GLU A 67 -20.70 1.16 -4.24
C GLU A 67 -21.71 1.35 -3.10
N LYS A 68 -21.79 0.40 -2.16
CA LYS A 68 -22.68 0.46 -1.00
C LYS A 68 -22.05 1.13 0.23
N HIS A 69 -20.81 0.75 0.59
CA HIS A 69 -20.24 1.10 1.89
C HIS A 69 -19.17 2.18 1.84
N THR A 70 -18.66 2.54 0.66
CA THR A 70 -17.58 3.53 0.51
C THR A 70 -18.10 4.91 0.17
N SER A 71 -17.63 5.91 0.93
CA SER A 71 -17.83 7.31 0.60
C SER A 71 -16.77 7.77 -0.41
N PHE A 72 -17.19 8.09 -1.63
CA PHE A 72 -16.33 8.61 -2.69
C PHE A 72 -16.02 10.12 -2.55
N SER A 73 -16.53 10.79 -1.52
CA SER A 73 -16.35 12.23 -1.31
C SER A 73 -15.19 12.58 -0.36
N ILE A 74 -14.39 11.59 0.06
CA ILE A 74 -13.26 11.84 0.95
C ILE A 74 -12.14 12.56 0.20
N ASN A 75 -11.68 13.67 0.77
CA ASN A 75 -10.53 14.42 0.26
C ASN A 75 -9.25 13.87 0.90
N PHE A 76 -8.28 13.54 0.06
CA PHE A 76 -6.98 13.01 0.51
C PHE A 76 -5.89 14.07 0.42
N LYS A 77 -5.01 14.11 1.43
CA LYS A 77 -3.88 15.05 1.52
C LYS A 77 -2.70 14.66 0.61
N SER A 78 -2.61 13.40 0.20
CA SER A 78 -1.55 12.89 -0.69
C SER A 78 -1.99 11.56 -1.35
N LYS A 79 -1.23 11.10 -2.35
CA LYS A 79 -1.42 9.76 -2.95
C LYS A 79 -1.22 8.63 -1.94
N LEU A 80 -0.23 8.77 -1.04
CA LEU A 80 0.01 7.80 0.02
C LEU A 80 -1.19 7.70 0.98
N HIS A 81 -1.81 8.84 1.31
CA HIS A 81 -2.99 8.88 2.14
C HIS A 81 -4.19 8.18 1.49
N LEU A 82 -4.40 8.37 0.18
CA LEU A 82 -5.39 7.62 -0.59
C LEU A 82 -5.09 6.11 -0.58
N ASN A 83 -3.85 5.70 -0.86
CA ASN A 83 -3.47 4.30 -0.92
C ASN A 83 -3.67 3.57 0.41
N LEU A 84 -3.23 4.17 1.52
CA LEU A 84 -3.45 3.64 2.87
C LEU A 84 -4.94 3.63 3.24
N CYS A 85 -5.71 4.66 2.85
CA CYS A 85 -7.15 4.65 3.06
C CYS A 85 -7.80 3.49 2.32
N ASN A 86 -7.44 3.22 1.07
CA ASN A 86 -7.96 2.08 0.31
C ASN A 86 -7.62 0.74 1.00
N ILE A 87 -6.39 0.58 1.49
CA ILE A 87 -5.98 -0.60 2.26
C ILE A 87 -6.94 -0.87 3.43
N PHE A 88 -7.23 0.15 4.25
CA PHE A 88 -8.12 -0.02 5.40
C PHE A 88 -9.59 -0.10 5.00
N GLU A 89 -10.00 0.65 3.98
CA GLU A 89 -11.36 0.68 3.49
C GLU A 89 -11.79 -0.66 2.90
N ASP A 90 -10.91 -1.34 2.16
CA ASP A 90 -11.15 -2.68 1.66
C ASP A 90 -11.48 -3.64 2.81
N ALA A 91 -10.64 -3.66 3.85
CA ALA A 91 -10.83 -4.55 4.99
C ALA A 91 -12.16 -4.25 5.74
N ARG A 92 -12.50 -2.97 5.90
CA ARG A 92 -13.75 -2.55 6.55
C ARG A 92 -14.97 -2.90 5.69
N MET A 93 -14.94 -2.57 4.41
CA MET A 93 -16.06 -2.79 3.49
C MET A 93 -16.30 -4.30 3.28
N GLU A 94 -15.24 -5.08 3.05
CA GLU A 94 -15.37 -6.53 2.84
C GLU A 94 -15.96 -7.24 4.07
N LYS A 95 -15.64 -6.77 5.29
CA LYS A 95 -16.29 -7.22 6.53
C LYS A 95 -17.80 -6.99 6.49
N LEU A 96 -18.24 -5.79 6.11
CA LEU A 96 -19.65 -5.42 6.05
C LEU A 96 -20.39 -6.26 5.00
N VAL A 97 -19.85 -6.32 3.79
CA VAL A 97 -20.42 -7.12 2.69
C VAL A 97 -20.49 -8.60 3.07
N GLY A 98 -19.42 -9.15 3.65
CA GLY A 98 -19.38 -10.55 4.06
C GLY A 98 -20.31 -10.89 5.22
N SER A 99 -20.63 -9.91 6.07
CA SER A 99 -21.61 -10.05 7.16
C SER A 99 -23.05 -10.07 6.64
N GLU A 100 -23.33 -9.27 5.61
CA GLU A 100 -24.66 -9.20 4.98
C GLU A 100 -24.90 -10.37 4.01
N TYR A 101 -23.86 -10.78 3.28
CA TYR A 101 -23.94 -11.78 2.22
C TYR A 101 -22.88 -12.87 2.43
N PRO A 102 -23.22 -14.00 3.08
CA PRO A 102 -22.28 -15.09 3.33
C PRO A 102 -21.62 -15.66 2.06
N GLY A 103 -22.33 -15.62 0.92
CA GLY A 103 -21.76 -16.01 -0.37
C GLY A 103 -20.64 -15.07 -0.83
N ALA A 104 -20.79 -13.76 -0.59
CA ALA A 104 -19.76 -12.78 -0.91
C ALA A 104 -18.53 -12.96 -0.03
N LYS A 105 -18.72 -13.26 1.27
CA LYS A 105 -17.61 -13.63 2.17
C LYS A 105 -16.75 -14.75 1.58
N LEU A 106 -17.37 -15.84 1.13
CA LEU A 106 -16.66 -16.98 0.53
C LEU A 106 -15.94 -16.60 -0.78
N ASN A 107 -16.53 -15.72 -1.59
CA ASN A 107 -15.91 -15.27 -2.84
C ASN A 107 -14.71 -14.33 -2.58
N LEU A 108 -14.81 -13.44 -1.60
CA LEU A 108 -13.74 -12.54 -1.19
C LEU A 108 -12.57 -13.33 -0.56
N GLU A 109 -12.84 -14.30 0.30
CA GLU A 109 -11.82 -15.21 0.85
C GLU A 109 -11.10 -15.99 -0.26
N LYS A 110 -11.84 -16.53 -1.24
CA LYS A 110 -11.24 -17.19 -2.41
C LYS A 110 -10.41 -16.24 -3.26
N LEU A 111 -10.85 -14.99 -3.42
CA LEU A 111 -10.09 -13.99 -4.17
C LEU A 111 -8.71 -13.76 -3.54
N VAL A 112 -8.63 -13.65 -2.21
CA VAL A 112 -7.36 -13.50 -1.48
C VAL A 112 -6.48 -14.75 -1.67
N LEU A 113 -7.03 -15.96 -1.54
CA LEU A 113 -6.26 -17.19 -1.75
C LEU A 113 -5.70 -17.31 -3.17
N ILE A 114 -6.48 -16.92 -4.18
CA ILE A 114 -6.02 -16.90 -5.57
C ILE A 114 -5.00 -15.78 -5.79
N ALA A 115 -5.17 -14.62 -5.15
CA ALA A 115 -4.21 -13.53 -5.20
C ALA A 115 -2.83 -13.95 -4.65
N ILE A 116 -2.81 -14.73 -3.57
CA ILE A 116 -1.57 -15.36 -3.06
C ILE A 116 -1.00 -16.33 -4.09
N LYS A 117 -1.81 -17.28 -4.58
CA LYS A 117 -1.40 -18.28 -5.58
C LYS A 117 -0.78 -17.65 -6.85
N LYS A 118 -1.29 -16.49 -7.26
CA LYS A 118 -0.83 -15.77 -8.46
C LYS A 118 0.26 -14.72 -8.17
N GLY A 119 0.75 -14.61 -6.93
CA GLY A 119 1.80 -13.66 -6.54
C GLY A 119 1.36 -12.19 -6.55
N LEU A 120 0.05 -11.92 -6.50
CA LEU A 120 -0.49 -10.58 -6.32
C LEU A 120 -0.39 -10.14 -4.85
N PHE A 121 -0.55 -11.09 -3.93
CA PHE A 121 -0.13 -10.97 -2.54
C PHE A 121 1.07 -11.88 -2.32
N SER A 122 2.21 -11.28 -2.03
CA SER A 122 3.48 -11.98 -1.89
C SER A 122 3.97 -11.94 -0.45
N GLU A 123 4.76 -12.95 -0.09
CA GLU A 123 5.48 -12.99 1.17
C GLU A 123 6.46 -11.80 1.21
N PRO A 124 6.48 -11.00 2.30
CA PRO A 124 7.45 -9.92 2.45
C PRO A 124 8.86 -10.49 2.53
N VAL A 125 9.85 -9.75 2.02
CA VAL A 125 11.27 -10.13 2.09
C VAL A 125 12.09 -9.09 2.82
N SER A 126 13.20 -9.50 3.43
CA SER A 126 14.04 -8.59 4.24
C SER A 126 14.70 -7.46 3.45
N SER A 127 14.75 -7.56 2.12
CA SER A 127 15.26 -6.52 1.23
C SER A 127 14.19 -5.49 0.81
N ASP A 128 12.93 -5.69 1.19
CA ASP A 128 11.87 -4.70 0.94
C ASP A 128 12.18 -3.41 1.69
N ASN A 129 11.91 -2.27 1.05
CA ASN A 129 12.13 -0.98 1.69
C ASN A 129 11.14 -0.76 2.85
N PRO A 130 11.50 0.05 3.87
CA PRO A 130 10.67 0.22 5.07
C PRO A 130 9.24 0.68 4.79
N LEU A 131 9.04 1.61 3.85
CA LEU A 131 7.69 2.07 3.46
C LEU A 131 6.86 0.92 2.87
N SER A 132 7.44 0.09 2.01
CA SER A 132 6.77 -1.10 1.46
C SER A 132 6.35 -2.07 2.57
N LEU A 133 7.22 -2.30 3.56
CA LEU A 133 6.92 -3.15 4.70
C LEU A 133 5.79 -2.58 5.58
N VAL A 134 5.75 -1.26 5.81
CA VAL A 134 4.64 -0.59 6.52
C VAL A 134 3.33 -0.77 5.77
N LEU A 135 3.31 -0.51 4.46
CA LEU A 135 2.12 -0.69 3.62
C LEU A 135 1.65 -2.14 3.62
N THR A 136 2.60 -3.09 3.54
CA THR A 136 2.34 -4.53 3.55
C THR A 136 1.75 -4.98 4.88
N TYR A 137 2.31 -4.51 6.01
CA TYR A 137 1.76 -4.78 7.33
C TYR A 137 0.34 -4.23 7.49
N CYS A 138 0.10 -2.97 7.07
CA CYS A 138 -1.23 -2.37 7.08
C CYS A 138 -2.23 -3.19 6.24
N LEU A 139 -1.83 -3.62 5.03
CA LEU A 139 -2.65 -4.41 4.13
C LEU A 139 -3.00 -5.78 4.72
N TYR A 140 -1.99 -6.53 5.14
CA TYR A 140 -2.19 -7.92 5.57
C TYR A 140 -2.81 -8.00 6.97
N LYS A 141 -2.26 -7.29 7.96
CA LYS A 141 -2.83 -7.31 9.32
C LYS A 141 -4.22 -6.64 9.35
N GLY A 142 -4.40 -5.56 8.57
CA GLY A 142 -5.71 -4.92 8.39
C GLY A 142 -6.76 -5.89 7.85
N ARG A 143 -6.43 -6.68 6.82
CA ARG A 143 -7.32 -7.72 6.27
C ARG A 143 -7.57 -8.89 7.22
N VAL A 144 -6.55 -9.32 7.98
CA VAL A 144 -6.70 -10.36 9.00
C VAL A 144 -7.72 -9.94 10.05
N LEU A 145 -7.57 -8.74 10.63
CA LEU A 145 -8.40 -8.26 11.73
C LEU A 145 -9.76 -7.70 11.27
N GLY A 146 -9.79 -7.05 10.11
CA GLY A 146 -10.98 -6.42 9.54
C GLY A 146 -11.85 -7.43 8.82
N ALA A 147 -11.31 -8.09 7.79
CA ALA A 147 -12.05 -8.97 6.88
C ALA A 147 -11.97 -10.46 7.25
N GLY A 148 -11.14 -10.84 8.24
CA GLY A 148 -10.98 -12.22 8.68
C GLY A 148 -10.12 -13.09 7.76
N ASN A 149 -9.28 -12.49 6.91
CA ASN A 149 -8.41 -13.23 5.98
C ASN A 149 -7.18 -13.84 6.70
N LEU A 150 -7.41 -14.86 7.52
CA LEU A 150 -6.37 -15.49 8.36
C LEU A 150 -5.17 -16.04 7.56
N CYS A 151 -5.34 -16.34 6.28
CA CYS A 151 -4.25 -16.80 5.40
C CYS A 151 -3.14 -15.76 5.20
N LEU A 152 -3.36 -14.49 5.55
CA LEU A 152 -2.37 -13.41 5.45
C LEU A 152 -1.60 -13.17 6.75
N ASP A 153 -1.94 -13.86 7.85
CA ASP A 153 -1.41 -13.54 9.17
C ASP A 153 0.10 -13.79 9.26
N GLN A 154 0.59 -14.89 8.67
CA GLN A 154 2.03 -15.16 8.61
C GLN A 154 2.78 -14.07 7.85
N TYR A 155 2.24 -13.59 6.72
CA TYR A 155 2.88 -12.51 5.96
C TYR A 155 2.85 -11.18 6.73
N ALA A 156 1.78 -10.90 7.47
CA ALA A 156 1.71 -9.73 8.34
C ALA A 156 2.77 -9.76 9.45
N GLU A 157 2.91 -10.89 10.16
CA GLU A 157 3.92 -11.05 11.22
C GLU A 157 5.34 -10.94 10.69
N GLN A 158 5.59 -11.46 9.48
CA GLN A 158 6.89 -11.35 8.83
C GLN A 158 7.23 -9.91 8.44
N ALA A 159 6.28 -9.16 7.88
CA ALA A 159 6.48 -7.73 7.63
C ALA A 159 6.80 -6.97 8.92
N LEU A 160 6.08 -7.27 10.01
CA LEU A 160 6.32 -6.66 11.32
C LEU A 160 7.69 -7.03 11.90
N ALA A 161 8.14 -8.28 11.71
CA ALA A 161 9.45 -8.73 12.14
C ALA A 161 10.59 -7.99 11.43
N TYR A 162 10.45 -7.73 10.12
CA TYR A 162 11.44 -6.92 9.40
C TYR A 162 11.39 -5.45 9.83
N LEU A 163 10.21 -4.89 10.08
CA LEU A 163 10.09 -3.53 10.62
C LEU A 163 10.76 -3.39 12.00
N LYS A 164 10.68 -4.40 12.87
CA LYS A 164 11.36 -4.42 14.18
C LYS A 164 12.89 -4.41 14.09
N ALA A 165 13.45 -4.76 12.93
CA ALA A 165 14.89 -4.65 12.68
C ALA A 165 15.29 -3.25 12.18
N THR A 166 14.33 -2.41 11.80
CA THR A 166 14.54 -1.07 11.26
C THR A 166 14.13 0.03 12.24
N TYR A 167 13.01 -0.16 12.94
CA TYR A 167 12.39 0.86 13.80
C TYR A 167 12.40 0.44 15.27
N ASP A 168 12.33 1.44 16.16
CA ASP A 168 12.27 1.24 17.59
C ASP A 168 10.93 0.63 18.06
N ASN A 169 10.89 0.15 19.29
CA ASN A 169 9.68 -0.46 19.85
C ASN A 169 8.50 0.52 19.90
N ASN A 170 8.75 1.83 20.12
CA ASN A 170 7.69 2.82 20.19
C ASN A 170 6.95 2.97 18.85
N PHE A 171 7.70 3.02 17.74
CA PHE A 171 7.13 3.05 16.40
C PHE A 171 6.33 1.79 16.12
N ILE A 172 6.90 0.62 16.45
CA ILE A 172 6.25 -0.68 16.23
C ILE A 172 4.95 -0.79 17.00
N ASP A 173 4.95 -0.46 18.29
CA ASP A 173 3.76 -0.50 19.14
C ASP A 173 2.69 0.48 18.63
N SER A 174 3.08 1.70 18.24
CA SER A 174 2.17 2.70 17.68
C SER A 174 1.56 2.24 16.35
N LEU A 175 2.37 1.68 15.45
CA LEU A 175 1.90 1.16 14.17
C LEU A 175 0.92 0.00 14.37
N THR A 176 1.25 -0.94 15.26
CA THR A 176 0.38 -2.06 15.62
C THR A 176 -0.95 -1.56 16.21
N GLU A 177 -0.92 -0.58 17.12
CA GLU A 177 -2.13 0.01 17.69
C GLU A 177 -3.01 0.65 16.60
N ILE A 178 -2.42 1.44 15.71
CA ILE A 178 -3.15 2.08 14.60
C ILE A 178 -3.82 1.01 13.73
N VAL A 179 -3.08 -0.02 13.31
CA VAL A 179 -3.64 -1.08 12.44
C VAL A 179 -4.71 -1.90 13.15
N HIS A 180 -4.55 -2.21 14.43
CA HIS A 180 -5.57 -2.90 15.24
C HIS A 180 -6.88 -2.11 15.38
N GLY A 181 -6.79 -0.77 15.26
CA GLY A 181 -7.93 0.13 15.19
C GLY A 181 -8.94 -0.20 14.09
N ILE A 182 -8.56 -0.99 13.05
CA ILE A 182 -9.45 -1.40 11.96
C ILE A 182 -10.75 -2.05 12.46
N THR A 183 -10.67 -2.78 13.58
CA THR A 183 -11.79 -3.47 14.22
C THR A 183 -12.90 -2.52 14.69
N ASN A 184 -12.57 -1.25 14.91
CA ASN A 184 -13.47 -0.21 15.41
C ASN A 184 -13.92 0.79 14.33
N THR A 185 -13.43 0.68 13.09
CA THR A 185 -13.81 1.57 12.00
C THR A 185 -15.28 1.38 11.60
N ARG A 186 -15.96 2.49 11.32
CA ARG A 186 -17.39 2.52 10.97
C ARG A 186 -17.66 3.25 9.65
N SER A 187 -16.71 4.02 9.16
CA SER A 187 -16.85 4.83 7.95
C SER A 187 -15.54 4.90 7.15
N THR A 188 -15.64 5.28 5.87
CA THR A 188 -14.47 5.61 5.04
C THR A 188 -13.65 6.76 5.64
N ARG A 189 -14.28 7.66 6.42
CA ARG A 189 -13.56 8.71 7.13
C ARG A 189 -12.64 8.13 8.21
N ASP A 190 -13.09 7.14 8.97
CA ASP A 190 -12.25 6.49 9.99
C ASP A 190 -11.04 5.80 9.34
N CYS A 191 -11.23 5.16 8.17
CA CYS A 191 -10.14 4.57 7.39
C CYS A 191 -9.14 5.63 6.91
N ALA A 192 -9.62 6.80 6.47
CA ALA A 192 -8.75 7.93 6.11
C ALA A 192 -8.00 8.48 7.34
N ASP A 193 -8.66 8.61 8.48
CA ASP A 193 -8.02 9.06 9.72
C ASP A 193 -6.93 8.09 10.19
N MET A 194 -7.18 6.79 10.13
CA MET A 194 -6.16 5.77 10.38
C MET A 194 -4.99 5.88 9.39
N ALA A 195 -5.27 6.02 8.10
CA ALA A 195 -4.25 6.22 7.08
C ALA A 195 -3.38 7.44 7.36
N TRP A 196 -3.98 8.54 7.82
CA TRP A 196 -3.23 9.75 8.19
C TRP A 196 -2.35 9.52 9.42
N LYS A 197 -2.84 8.81 10.44
CA LYS A 197 -2.04 8.45 11.62
C LYS A 197 -0.80 7.63 11.26
N VAL A 198 -0.90 6.69 10.32
CA VAL A 198 0.27 5.95 9.82
C VAL A 198 1.29 6.89 9.18
N ILE A 199 0.83 7.84 8.36
CA ILE A 199 1.71 8.81 7.69
C ILE A 199 2.39 9.75 8.70
N GLU A 200 1.66 10.24 9.70
CA GLU A 200 2.24 11.08 10.76
C GLU A 200 3.25 10.32 11.60
N LEU A 201 2.96 9.06 11.94
CA LEU A 201 3.90 8.18 12.64
C LEU A 201 5.21 8.05 11.84
N MET A 202 5.14 7.75 10.54
CA MET A 202 6.33 7.64 9.68
C MET A 202 7.15 8.93 9.63
N LYS A 203 6.50 10.09 9.45
CA LYS A 203 7.19 11.39 9.42
C LYS A 203 7.89 11.71 10.73
N SER A 204 7.23 11.46 11.86
CA SER A 204 7.79 11.74 13.17
C SER A 204 9.04 10.92 13.48
N THR A 205 9.17 9.74 12.85
CA THR A 205 10.37 8.91 12.96
C THR A 205 11.51 9.46 12.10
N ASP A 206 11.22 9.82 10.85
CA ASP A 206 12.21 10.39 9.93
C ASP A 206 12.80 11.71 10.47
N GLU A 207 11.99 12.53 11.16
CA GLU A 207 12.45 13.79 11.78
C GLU A 207 13.37 13.55 12.99
N LYS A 208 13.06 12.55 13.83
CA LYS A 208 13.90 12.18 14.99
C LYS A 208 15.27 11.64 14.59
N GLU A 209 15.35 10.89 13.50
CA GLU A 209 16.62 10.38 12.96
C GLU A 209 17.52 11.50 12.41
N GLN A 210 16.95 12.65 12.01
CA GLN A 210 17.71 13.80 11.52
C GLN A 210 18.19 14.74 12.64
N GLU A 211 17.54 14.72 13.80
CA GLU A 211 17.87 15.59 14.93
C GLU A 211 18.87 14.98 15.94
N GLU A 212 19.29 13.71 15.80
CA GLU A 212 20.37 13.17 16.64
C GLU A 212 21.72 13.86 16.29
N PRO A 213 22.33 14.60 17.23
CA PRO A 213 23.58 15.29 16.96
C PRO A 213 24.73 14.27 16.85
N LYS A 214 25.53 14.40 15.78
CA LYS A 214 26.90 13.86 15.75
C LYS A 214 27.75 14.59 16.78
N ASN A 215 27.62 14.23 18.06
CA ASN A 215 28.63 14.56 19.06
C ASN A 215 29.79 13.57 18.91
N GLY A 216 30.68 13.90 17.98
CA GLY A 216 32.04 13.39 17.91
C GLY A 216 33.00 14.47 18.40
N ASP A 217 33.12 14.54 19.72
CA ASP A 217 34.29 14.91 20.52
C ASP A 217 35.28 15.94 19.94
N ASP A 218 35.12 17.18 20.40
CA ASP A 218 36.15 18.21 20.36
C ASP A 218 36.93 18.10 21.69
N SER A 219 38.12 17.51 21.62
CA SER A 219 39.07 17.47 22.73
C SER A 219 40.33 18.23 22.32
N ASP A 220 40.54 19.30 23.07
CA ASP A 220 41.45 20.44 22.87
C ASP A 220 42.94 20.12 23.13
N ASP A 221 43.76 20.91 22.44
CA ASP A 221 45.07 21.46 22.80
C ASP A 221 46.37 20.63 22.81
N SER A 222 47.34 21.09 22.02
CA SER A 222 48.77 21.24 22.39
C SER A 222 49.53 22.00 21.29
N GLU A 223 49.93 23.23 21.60
CA GLU A 223 50.85 24.08 20.84
C GLU A 223 52.22 23.43 20.55
N SER A 224 52.83 23.79 19.41
CA SER A 224 54.27 23.80 19.17
C SER A 224 54.61 24.67 17.96
N ASP A 225 55.16 25.86 18.21
CA ASP A 225 55.97 26.63 17.27
C ASP A 225 57.16 25.79 16.76
N GLU A 226 57.51 25.91 15.47
CA GLU A 226 58.79 26.47 15.01
C GLU A 226 59.01 26.31 13.49
N GLN A 227 59.80 27.25 12.99
CA GLN A 227 60.15 27.59 11.60
C GLN A 227 60.82 26.46 10.80
N SER A 228 60.75 26.53 9.46
CA SER A 228 61.88 26.27 8.55
C SER A 228 61.59 26.78 7.13
N ASP A 229 62.56 27.52 6.61
CA ASP A 229 62.67 28.17 5.30
C ASP A 229 62.81 27.23 4.08
N ASP A 230 62.56 27.85 2.91
CA ASP A 230 63.26 27.69 1.61
C ASP A 230 63.20 26.36 0.84
N GLU A 231 62.68 26.38 -0.39
CA GLU A 231 63.46 26.69 -1.61
C GLU A 231 62.59 26.60 -2.88
N GLN A 232 62.87 27.49 -3.83
CA GLN A 232 62.36 27.52 -5.19
C GLN A 232 62.92 26.38 -6.06
N SER A 233 62.15 25.90 -7.03
CA SER A 233 62.72 25.60 -8.36
C SER A 233 61.65 25.56 -9.46
N ASP A 234 61.98 26.26 -10.54
CA ASP A 234 61.26 26.45 -11.80
C ASP A 234 60.99 25.17 -12.60
N GLY A 235 60.02 25.25 -13.51
CA GLY A 235 59.87 24.30 -14.62
C GLY A 235 58.65 24.58 -15.50
N GLU A 236 58.88 25.37 -16.55
CA GLU A 236 57.90 25.80 -17.56
C GLU A 236 57.29 24.67 -18.43
N GLN A 237 56.03 24.92 -18.82
CA GLN A 237 55.36 24.69 -20.12
C GLN A 237 55.56 23.37 -20.92
N SER A 238 54.45 22.72 -21.27
CA SER A 238 54.08 22.51 -22.68
C SER A 238 52.59 22.19 -22.85
N ASP A 239 52.05 22.79 -23.92
CA ASP A 239 50.72 22.78 -24.53
C ASP A 239 49.94 21.46 -24.61
N GLY A 240 48.62 21.59 -24.76
CA GLY A 240 47.93 20.81 -25.80
C GLY A 240 46.45 20.48 -25.58
N GLU A 241 45.61 21.21 -26.31
CA GLU A 241 44.36 20.77 -26.97
C GLU A 241 42.98 20.94 -26.27
N GLN A 242 42.22 21.84 -26.88
CA GLN A 242 40.77 22.06 -26.83
C GLN A 242 40.02 21.15 -27.81
N SER A 243 38.69 21.10 -27.60
CA SER A 243 37.61 20.73 -28.55
C SER A 243 37.42 19.22 -28.79
N ASP A 244 36.20 18.67 -28.87
CA ASP A 244 34.91 19.25 -29.24
C ASP A 244 33.76 18.60 -28.46
N GLY A 245 32.81 19.44 -28.08
CA GLY A 245 31.44 19.03 -27.79
C GLY A 245 30.53 19.51 -28.92
N GLU A 246 29.99 18.55 -29.68
CA GLU A 246 28.82 18.61 -30.56
C GLU A 246 28.64 17.15 -31.05
N GLN A 247 27.48 16.52 -31.17
CA GLN A 247 26.22 16.96 -31.75
C GLN A 247 25.17 15.85 -31.53
N SER A 248 23.90 16.27 -31.50
CA SER A 248 22.70 15.64 -32.08
C SER A 248 22.27 14.23 -31.68
#